data_AF-A0A937BCE5-F1
#
_entry.id   AF-A0A937BCE5-F1
#
_cell.length_a   1.000
_cell.length_b   1.000
_cell.length_c   1.000
_cell.angle_alpha   90.00
_cell.angle_beta   90.00
_cell.angle_gamma   90.00
#
_symmetry.space_group_name_H-M   'P 1'
#
loop_
_entity.id
_entity.type
_entity.pdbx_description
1 polymer ?
#
loop_
_entity_poly.entity_id
_entity_poly.type
_entity_poly.pdbx_seq_one_letter_code
_entity_poly.pdbx_strand_id
1 'polypeptide(L)'
;MNLLRCFVLFVCIAFSGCKQSRQPDATALDKHEVVVDSLNTPDSPYYFGGEALLLTRFTSLDQFRQVVDVKYLHDLVDTNASKSGKEQVRLTYRSGDRQVISILESGISQADFIKARKGNFWNKMALGIKSPFAIRHRKDLGCIENLGRRKPEVYGIGDAAFYDLAEIMVQHIVKDDLPRLSEQDLGEKGYLNTFNHITAQAFMTSVFSEEVADFVADVHELYNMPELITGNFTVEQIEDFENGPVDNYVDMINNEWGQEQGKMLAEKYKITRETVWTPALLRDYLNDIQSYHSWTFQIGFEPFRTTDEKIIRFVGKINQVLEVD
;
A
#
# COMPACT_ATOMS: atom_id res chain seq x y z
N MET A 1 -34.81 21.30 -6.82
CA MET A 1 -34.89 19.82 -6.95
C MET A 1 -33.64 19.18 -7.60
N ASN A 2 -32.47 19.86 -7.56
CA ASN A 2 -31.24 19.43 -8.25
C ASN A 2 -30.05 19.12 -7.33
N LEU A 3 -30.21 19.10 -6.01
CA LEU A 3 -29.13 18.73 -5.06
C LEU A 3 -29.20 17.26 -4.57
N LEU A 4 -30.24 16.49 -4.95
CA LEU A 4 -30.49 15.15 -4.42
C LEU A 4 -30.09 14.01 -5.37
N ARG A 5 -29.51 14.31 -6.53
CA ARG A 5 -29.11 13.31 -7.54
C ARG A 5 -27.60 13.00 -7.60
N CYS A 6 -26.77 13.68 -6.81
CA CYS A 6 -25.30 13.49 -6.84
C CYS A 6 -24.76 12.46 -5.84
N PHE A 7 -25.59 11.56 -5.28
CA PHE A 7 -25.22 10.77 -4.10
C PHE A 7 -25.08 9.25 -4.33
N VAL A 8 -24.92 8.83 -5.59
CA VAL A 8 -24.81 7.41 -5.95
C VAL A 8 -23.73 7.22 -6.99
N LEU A 9 -22.51 6.89 -6.55
CA LEU A 9 -21.59 5.98 -7.25
C LEU A 9 -20.51 5.51 -6.26
N PHE A 10 -20.19 4.22 -6.34
CA PHE A 10 -19.78 3.37 -5.23
C PHE A 10 -18.42 2.68 -5.46
N VAL A 11 -17.65 2.52 -4.38
CA VAL A 11 -16.25 2.03 -4.33
C VAL A 11 -16.16 0.62 -3.70
N CYS A 12 -15.54 -0.36 -4.39
CA CYS A 12 -14.82 -1.52 -3.77
C CYS A 12 -13.34 -1.11 -3.62
N ILE A 13 -12.48 -1.51 -2.66
CA ILE A 13 -11.73 -2.76 -2.33
C ILE A 13 -10.59 -3.21 -3.28
N ALA A 14 -9.38 -2.69 -3.08
CA ALA A 14 -8.15 -3.23 -3.65
C ALA A 14 -7.82 -4.62 -3.06
N PHE A 15 -7.07 -5.42 -3.82
CA PHE A 15 -6.38 -6.66 -3.40
C PHE A 15 -7.26 -7.84 -2.93
N SER A 16 -8.07 -8.39 -3.84
CA SER A 16 -8.53 -9.79 -3.74
C SER A 16 -7.61 -10.71 -4.54
N GLY A 17 -6.37 -10.86 -4.07
CA GLY A 17 -5.45 -11.95 -4.41
C GLY A 17 -5.43 -13.02 -3.32
N CYS A 18 -5.57 -12.63 -2.06
CA CYS A 18 -5.68 -13.57 -0.94
C CYS A 18 -7.09 -14.19 -0.87
N LYS A 19 -7.22 -15.46 -1.26
CA LYS A 19 -8.33 -16.31 -0.82
C LYS A 19 -8.19 -16.52 0.69
N GLN A 20 -8.76 -15.65 1.51
CA GLN A 20 -8.86 -15.93 2.94
C GLN A 20 -10.19 -16.63 3.25
N SER A 21 -10.08 -17.76 3.95
CA SER A 21 -11.19 -18.55 4.44
C SER A 21 -12.12 -17.72 5.33
N ARG A 22 -13.42 -17.98 5.21
CA ARG A 22 -14.49 -17.41 6.06
C ARG A 22 -14.09 -17.37 7.54
N GLN A 23 -14.04 -16.17 8.13
CA GLN A 23 -14.22 -16.02 9.57
C GLN A 23 -15.65 -16.49 9.95
N PRO A 24 -15.83 -17.26 11.04
CA PRO A 24 -17.15 -17.57 11.56
C PRO A 24 -17.78 -16.34 12.21
N ASP A 25 -19.11 -16.27 12.16
CA ASP A 25 -19.92 -15.24 12.80
C ASP A 25 -19.54 -15.04 14.29
N ALA A 26 -19.40 -13.77 14.65
CA ALA A 26 -19.08 -13.29 16.00
C ALA A 26 -20.19 -13.65 17.00
N THR A 27 -20.17 -14.88 17.53
CA THR A 27 -20.89 -15.29 18.74
C THR A 27 -20.16 -16.42 19.47
N ALA A 28 -18.94 -16.16 19.94
CA ALA A 28 -18.32 -16.81 21.10
C ALA A 28 -17.00 -16.10 21.39
N LEU A 29 -17.00 -15.18 22.35
CA LEU A 29 -15.79 -14.53 22.83
C LEU A 29 -15.12 -15.53 23.80
N ASP A 30 -14.30 -16.42 23.25
CA ASP A 30 -13.31 -17.13 24.06
C ASP A 30 -12.13 -16.18 24.29
N LYS A 31 -11.56 -16.22 25.50
CA LYS A 31 -10.51 -15.29 25.93
C LYS A 31 -9.20 -15.66 25.26
N HIS A 32 -8.97 -15.21 24.03
CA HIS A 32 -7.63 -15.23 23.45
C HIS A 32 -6.72 -14.31 24.26
N GLU A 33 -5.54 -14.81 24.60
CA GLU A 33 -4.53 -14.11 25.39
C GLU A 33 -3.98 -12.96 24.53
N VAL A 34 -4.43 -11.74 24.83
CA VAL A 34 -3.88 -10.52 24.23
C VAL A 34 -2.51 -10.30 24.86
N VAL A 35 -1.46 -10.44 24.05
CA VAL A 35 -0.10 -10.19 24.49
C VAL A 35 0.15 -8.68 24.32
N VAL A 36 0.19 -7.96 25.44
CA VAL A 36 0.73 -6.59 25.46
C VAL A 36 2.23 -6.73 25.38
N ASP A 37 2.74 -6.55 24.17
CA ASP A 37 4.14 -6.74 23.89
C ASP A 37 4.98 -5.64 24.55
N SER A 38 5.93 -6.05 25.38
CA SER A 38 6.81 -5.16 26.14
C SER A 38 8.20 -5.22 25.54
N LEU A 39 8.60 -4.11 24.91
CA LEU A 39 9.85 -3.92 24.18
C LEU A 39 11.08 -4.42 24.97
N ASN A 40 11.66 -5.54 24.55
CA ASN A 40 13.04 -5.90 24.87
C ASN A 40 13.86 -5.89 23.58
N THR A 41 14.86 -5.02 23.52
CA THR A 41 15.80 -4.89 22.40
C THR A 41 16.94 -5.89 22.53
N PRO A 42 17.21 -6.75 21.54
CA PRO A 42 18.47 -7.49 21.44
C PRO A 42 19.40 -6.89 20.37
N ASP A 43 20.70 -6.88 20.70
CA ASP A 43 21.83 -6.42 19.88
C ASP A 43 22.15 -7.35 18.70
N SER A 44 21.94 -6.91 17.46
CA SER A 44 22.74 -7.33 16.28
C SER A 44 22.43 -6.46 15.04
N PRO A 45 23.43 -5.92 14.32
CA PRO A 45 23.18 -5.14 13.10
C PRO A 45 23.05 -6.07 11.89
N TYR A 46 21.82 -6.49 11.57
CA TYR A 46 21.51 -7.12 10.28
C TYR A 46 21.47 -6.01 9.20
N TYR A 47 22.42 -6.03 8.26
CA TYR A 47 22.55 -5.00 7.24
C TYR A 47 21.54 -5.25 6.09
N PHE A 48 20.43 -4.51 6.08
CA PHE A 48 19.53 -4.42 4.92
C PHE A 48 20.09 -3.39 3.94
N GLY A 49 20.65 -3.84 2.82
CA GLY A 49 21.40 -3.00 1.87
C GLY A 49 20.57 -2.14 0.89
N GLY A 50 19.31 -1.80 1.19
CA GLY A 50 18.44 -1.08 0.25
C GLY A 50 17.31 -0.27 0.91
N GLU A 51 16.57 0.51 0.13
CA GLU A 51 15.44 1.33 0.62
C GLU A 51 14.19 0.48 0.87
N ALA A 52 13.69 -0.26 -0.13
CA ALA A 52 12.53 -1.12 0.09
C ALA A 52 12.86 -2.41 0.86
N LEU A 53 11.86 -2.91 1.58
CA LEU A 53 11.92 -4.11 2.41
C LEU A 53 11.20 -5.29 1.74
N LEU A 54 11.69 -6.50 1.96
CA LEU A 54 11.00 -7.74 1.59
C LEU A 54 10.58 -8.46 2.87
N LEU A 55 9.31 -8.86 2.97
CA LEU A 55 8.79 -9.62 4.11
C LEU A 55 9.66 -10.86 4.38
N THR A 56 9.98 -11.60 3.33
CA THR A 56 10.77 -12.85 3.31
C THR A 56 12.17 -12.75 3.92
N ARG A 57 12.67 -11.55 4.18
CA ARG A 57 13.96 -11.32 4.86
C ARG A 57 13.83 -11.19 6.38
N PHE A 58 12.61 -11.20 6.89
CA PHE A 58 12.32 -11.23 8.31
C PHE A 58 11.83 -12.63 8.71
N THR A 59 12.01 -13.00 9.97
CA THR A 59 11.50 -14.25 10.55
C THR A 59 10.63 -13.99 11.78
N SER A 60 10.61 -12.75 12.28
CA SER A 60 9.82 -12.34 13.44
C SER A 60 9.65 -10.82 13.50
N LEU A 61 8.66 -10.38 14.29
CA LEU A 61 8.45 -8.96 14.61
C LEU A 61 9.65 -8.34 15.35
N ASP A 62 10.32 -9.09 16.21
CA ASP A 62 11.54 -8.63 16.89
C ASP A 62 12.66 -8.35 15.91
N GLN A 63 12.87 -9.21 14.91
CA GLN A 63 13.87 -8.97 13.88
C GLN A 63 13.51 -7.74 13.03
N PHE A 64 12.22 -7.54 12.72
CA PHE A 64 11.76 -6.33 12.04
C PHE A 64 12.08 -5.05 12.83
N ARG A 65 11.84 -5.06 14.15
CA ARG A 65 12.11 -3.92 15.03
C ARG A 65 13.60 -3.61 15.24
N GLN A 66 14.49 -4.55 14.96
CA GLN A 66 15.93 -4.28 14.91
C GLN A 66 16.31 -3.39 13.71
N VAL A 67 15.47 -3.36 12.68
CA VAL A 67 15.70 -2.65 11.42
C VAL A 67 14.86 -1.37 11.31
N VAL A 68 13.64 -1.40 11.85
CA VAL A 68 12.68 -0.30 11.80
C VAL A 68 12.35 0.17 13.23
N ASP A 69 12.47 1.47 13.49
CA ASP A 69 12.04 2.07 14.75
C ASP A 69 10.51 2.17 14.77
N VAL A 70 9.88 1.34 15.60
CA VAL A 70 8.42 1.26 15.77
C VAL A 70 8.05 1.91 17.10
N LYS A 71 7.27 2.98 17.07
CA LYS A 71 6.83 3.71 18.26
C LYS A 71 5.33 3.92 18.27
N TYR A 72 4.67 3.52 19.34
CA TYR A 72 3.25 3.76 19.54
C TYR A 72 3.01 5.08 20.28
N LEU A 73 1.78 5.59 20.28
CA LEU A 73 1.43 6.83 20.98
C LEU A 73 1.97 6.86 22.43
N HIS A 74 1.82 5.77 23.17
CA HIS A 74 2.23 5.70 24.57
C HIS A 74 3.76 5.77 24.75
N ASP A 75 4.55 5.44 23.73
CA ASP A 75 6.01 5.58 23.72
C ASP A 75 6.45 7.02 23.39
N LEU A 76 5.57 7.80 22.75
CA LEU A 76 5.85 9.15 22.26
C LEU A 76 5.48 10.24 23.27
N VAL A 77 4.62 9.92 24.24
CA VAL A 77 4.14 10.89 25.25
C VAL A 77 4.98 10.76 26.52
N ASP A 78 5.70 11.83 26.85
CA ASP A 78 6.41 11.96 28.12
C ASP A 78 5.39 11.81 29.27
N THR A 79 5.63 10.85 30.16
CA THR A 79 4.67 10.29 31.16
C THR A 79 4.07 11.31 32.15
N ASN A 80 4.42 12.59 32.04
CA ASN A 80 3.91 13.69 32.86
C ASN A 80 2.83 14.55 32.18
N ALA A 81 2.51 14.32 30.90
CA ALA A 81 1.46 15.07 30.19
C ALA A 81 0.29 14.15 29.84
N SER A 82 -0.79 14.18 30.62
CA SER A 82 -2.05 13.55 30.23
C SER A 82 -2.62 14.27 29.00
N LYS A 83 -2.31 13.79 27.80
CA LYS A 83 -3.08 14.11 26.61
C LYS A 83 -3.57 12.83 25.98
N SER A 84 -4.89 12.69 25.94
CA SER A 84 -5.60 11.71 25.13
C SER A 84 -5.32 12.01 23.65
N GLY A 85 -4.21 11.50 23.12
CA GLY A 85 -3.99 11.43 21.68
C GLY A 85 -4.83 10.32 21.06
N LYS A 86 -5.01 10.38 19.75
CA LYS A 86 -5.52 9.25 18.97
C LYS A 86 -4.47 8.14 18.99
N GLU A 87 -4.89 6.89 19.11
CA GLU A 87 -3.99 5.75 18.94
C GLU A 87 -3.28 5.87 17.60
N GLN A 88 -1.97 5.64 17.59
CA GLN A 88 -1.14 5.77 16.41
C GLN A 88 0.12 4.92 16.56
N VAL A 89 0.68 4.52 15.43
CA VAL A 89 2.04 3.98 15.33
C VAL A 89 2.86 4.83 14.36
N ARG A 90 4.11 5.07 14.72
CA ARG A 90 5.11 5.71 13.88
C ARG A 90 6.18 4.67 13.55
N LEU A 91 6.33 4.39 12.26
CA LEU A 91 7.44 3.62 11.74
C LEU A 91 8.51 4.55 11.22
N THR A 92 9.77 4.25 11.50
CA THR A 92 10.88 5.07 11.04
C THR A 92 11.99 4.15 10.55
N TYR A 93 12.21 4.15 9.23
CA TYR A 93 13.21 3.31 8.58
C TYR A 93 14.29 4.19 7.92
N ARG A 94 15.55 3.82 8.13
CA ARG A 94 16.72 4.51 7.58
C ARG A 94 17.50 3.58 6.69
N SER A 95 17.84 4.06 5.50
CA SER A 95 18.73 3.38 4.56
C SER A 95 19.80 4.36 4.10
N GLY A 96 21.03 4.18 4.61
CA GLY A 96 22.11 5.16 4.43
C GLY A 96 21.71 6.54 4.95
N ASP A 97 21.84 7.55 4.09
CA ASP A 97 21.50 8.96 4.40
C ASP A 97 20.02 9.30 4.18
N ARG A 98 19.22 8.35 3.68
CA ARG A 98 17.80 8.54 3.40
C ARG A 98 16.94 7.88 4.47
N GLN A 99 15.77 8.44 4.68
CA GLN A 99 14.84 8.03 5.71
C GLN A 99 13.40 8.21 5.22
N VAL A 100 12.54 7.26 5.58
CA VAL A 100 11.09 7.40 5.49
C VAL A 100 10.48 7.28 6.89
N ILE A 101 9.36 7.96 7.08
CA ILE A 101 8.57 7.93 8.31
C ILE A 101 7.13 7.68 7.90
N SER A 102 6.56 6.56 8.35
CA SER A 102 5.14 6.27 8.17
C SER A 102 4.40 6.51 9.48
N ILE A 103 3.22 7.13 9.42
CA ILE A 103 2.39 7.39 10.59
C ILE A 103 0.99 6.89 10.32
N LEU A 104 0.58 5.82 10.99
CA LEU A 104 -0.78 5.31 10.93
C LEU A 104 -1.55 5.76 12.18
N GLU A 105 -2.61 6.52 11.99
CA GLU A 105 -3.48 7.00 13.07
C GLU A 105 -4.84 6.28 13.10
N SER A 106 -5.47 6.20 14.27
CA SER A 106 -6.86 5.77 14.36
C SER A 106 -7.77 6.62 13.46
N GLY A 107 -8.59 5.95 12.65
CA GLY A 107 -9.33 6.64 11.60
C GLY A 107 -10.43 5.80 10.96
N ILE A 108 -10.76 6.16 9.73
CA ILE A 108 -11.67 5.40 8.88
C ILE A 108 -10.89 4.26 8.22
N SER A 109 -11.54 3.11 8.09
CA SER A 109 -10.99 1.95 7.39
C SER A 109 -11.74 1.71 6.08
N GLN A 110 -11.21 0.83 5.23
CA GLN A 110 -11.92 0.37 4.05
C GLN A 110 -13.31 -0.23 4.39
N ALA A 111 -13.48 -0.81 5.58
CA ALA A 111 -14.78 -1.34 6.03
C ALA A 111 -15.85 -0.25 6.14
N ASP A 112 -15.48 0.97 6.57
CA ASP A 112 -16.40 2.10 6.65
C ASP A 112 -16.93 2.49 5.27
N PHE A 113 -16.08 2.46 4.24
CA PHE A 113 -16.48 2.69 2.85
C PHE A 113 -17.41 1.58 2.34
N ILE A 114 -17.10 0.31 2.63
CA ILE A 114 -17.96 -0.82 2.24
C ILE A 114 -19.33 -0.71 2.89
N LYS A 115 -19.38 -0.33 4.18
CA LYS A 115 -20.61 -0.14 4.94
C LYS A 115 -21.42 1.04 4.41
N ALA A 116 -20.79 2.19 4.15
CA ALA A 116 -21.46 3.33 3.53
C ALA A 116 -21.99 2.97 2.14
N ARG A 117 -21.28 2.09 1.42
CA ARG A 117 -21.71 1.61 0.10
C ARG A 117 -22.97 0.77 0.17
N LYS A 118 -22.93 -0.32 0.93
CA LYS A 118 -24.03 -1.27 1.02
C LYS A 118 -25.19 -0.75 1.88
N GLY A 119 -24.94 0.32 2.64
CA GLY A 119 -25.85 0.88 3.61
C GLY A 119 -26.78 1.97 3.07
N ASN A 120 -27.63 2.45 3.98
CA ASN A 120 -28.59 3.51 3.74
C ASN A 120 -27.97 4.92 3.82
N PHE A 121 -28.79 5.95 3.61
CA PHE A 121 -28.41 7.37 3.66
C PHE A 121 -27.62 7.74 4.93
N TRP A 122 -27.99 7.21 6.09
CA TRP A 122 -27.32 7.51 7.36
C TRP A 122 -25.89 6.98 7.41
N ASN A 123 -25.61 5.79 6.85
CA ASN A 123 -24.24 5.27 6.80
C ASN A 123 -23.33 6.15 5.93
N LYS A 124 -23.86 6.66 4.82
CA LYS A 124 -23.13 7.57 3.93
C LYS A 124 -22.89 8.94 4.58
N MET A 125 -23.89 9.49 5.26
CA MET A 125 -23.74 10.74 6.02
C MET A 125 -22.72 10.57 7.16
N ALA A 126 -22.75 9.44 7.87
CA ALA A 126 -21.79 9.14 8.93
C ALA A 126 -20.35 9.07 8.40
N LEU A 127 -20.10 8.38 7.27
CA LEU A 127 -18.79 8.37 6.63
C LEU A 127 -18.36 9.80 6.23
N GLY A 128 -19.29 10.58 5.67
CA GLY A 128 -19.01 11.95 5.27
C GLY A 128 -18.63 12.88 6.41
N ILE A 129 -19.24 12.70 7.58
CA ILE A 129 -18.87 13.42 8.81
C ILE A 129 -17.51 12.95 9.34
N LYS A 130 -17.26 11.64 9.30
CA LYS A 130 -16.01 11.04 9.81
C LYS A 130 -14.79 11.33 8.94
N SER A 131 -14.97 11.49 7.63
CA SER A 131 -13.88 11.81 6.70
C SER A 131 -14.28 12.87 5.67
N PRO A 132 -14.16 14.16 6.04
CA PRO A 132 -14.27 15.27 5.09
C PRO A 132 -13.24 15.17 3.96
N PHE A 133 -12.06 14.59 4.24
CA PHE A 133 -11.01 14.35 3.26
C PHE A 133 -11.52 13.44 2.12
N ALA A 134 -12.12 12.30 2.45
CA ALA A 134 -12.66 11.38 1.45
C ALA A 134 -13.74 12.02 0.57
N ILE A 135 -14.55 12.94 1.11
CA ILE A 135 -15.54 13.68 0.30
C ILE A 135 -14.85 14.62 -0.69
N ARG A 136 -13.83 15.35 -0.22
CA ARG A 136 -13.08 16.32 -1.03
C ARG A 136 -12.40 15.62 -2.20
N HIS A 137 -11.77 14.47 -1.93
CA HIS A 137 -11.00 13.68 -2.91
C HIS A 137 -11.80 12.53 -3.52
N ARG A 138 -13.13 12.53 -3.44
CA ARG A 138 -13.98 11.41 -3.90
C ARG A 138 -13.71 10.99 -5.35
N LYS A 139 -13.37 11.95 -6.21
CA LYS A 139 -13.09 11.69 -7.63
C LYS A 139 -11.74 10.99 -7.78
N ASP A 140 -10.71 11.51 -7.11
CA ASP A 140 -9.37 10.93 -7.08
C ASP A 140 -9.42 9.49 -6.56
N LEU A 141 -10.10 9.26 -5.44
CA LEU A 141 -10.28 7.94 -4.86
C LEU A 141 -10.99 6.97 -5.82
N GLY A 142 -11.99 7.44 -6.57
CA GLY A 142 -12.65 6.64 -7.61
C GLY A 142 -11.74 6.34 -8.82
N CYS A 143 -10.87 7.27 -9.19
CA CYS A 143 -9.87 7.04 -10.24
C CYS A 143 -8.83 6.00 -9.79
N ILE A 144 -8.28 6.16 -8.59
CA ILE A 144 -7.33 5.23 -7.98
C ILE A 144 -7.94 3.82 -7.89
N GLU A 145 -9.20 3.73 -7.47
CA GLU A 145 -9.94 2.46 -7.46
C GLU A 145 -9.96 1.79 -8.84
N ASN A 146 -10.25 2.57 -9.88
CA ASN A 146 -10.33 2.05 -11.23
C ASN A 146 -8.96 1.58 -11.74
N LEU A 147 -7.89 2.34 -11.47
CA LEU A 147 -6.51 1.98 -11.82
C LEU A 147 -6.03 0.73 -11.07
N GLY A 148 -6.45 0.57 -9.82
CA GLY A 148 -6.10 -0.58 -8.99
C GLY A 148 -6.82 -1.88 -9.34
N ARG A 149 -7.73 -1.92 -10.33
CA ARG A 149 -8.53 -3.12 -10.62
C ARG A 149 -8.72 -3.44 -12.08
N ARG A 150 -8.73 -4.73 -12.37
CA ARG A 150 -9.27 -5.27 -13.62
C ARG A 150 -10.81 -5.08 -13.64
N LYS A 151 -11.31 -4.30 -14.60
CA LYS A 151 -12.73 -4.08 -14.93
C LYS A 151 -12.91 -4.24 -16.45
N PRO A 152 -12.76 -5.46 -17.00
CA PRO A 152 -12.80 -5.69 -18.44
C PRO A 152 -14.13 -5.31 -19.09
N GLU A 153 -15.22 -5.26 -18.32
CA GLU A 153 -16.53 -4.76 -18.75
C GLU A 153 -16.56 -3.24 -19.00
N VAL A 154 -15.61 -2.49 -18.42
CA VAL A 154 -15.49 -1.03 -18.58
C VAL A 154 -14.33 -0.66 -19.51
N TYR A 155 -13.18 -1.32 -19.35
CA TYR A 155 -11.92 -0.98 -20.02
C TYR A 155 -11.52 -1.97 -21.11
N GLY A 156 -12.34 -3.00 -21.36
CA GLY A 156 -12.16 -3.99 -22.41
C GLY A 156 -11.35 -5.22 -21.99
N ILE A 157 -11.33 -6.22 -22.88
CA ILE A 157 -10.58 -7.46 -22.68
C ILE A 157 -9.08 -7.14 -22.54
N GLY A 158 -8.44 -7.76 -21.55
CA GLY A 158 -7.02 -7.54 -21.27
C GLY A 158 -6.73 -6.29 -20.43
N ASP A 159 -7.76 -5.69 -19.81
CA ASP A 159 -7.60 -4.61 -18.84
C ASP A 159 -6.52 -4.94 -17.79
N ALA A 160 -5.74 -3.92 -17.42
CA ALA A 160 -4.59 -4.04 -16.54
C ALA A 160 -4.78 -3.19 -15.28
N ALA A 161 -4.30 -3.69 -14.15
CA ALA A 161 -4.25 -3.00 -12.86
C ALA A 161 -2.79 -2.78 -12.42
N PHE A 162 -2.56 -2.05 -11.32
CA PHE A 162 -1.23 -1.93 -10.71
C PHE A 162 -0.58 -3.30 -10.45
N TYR A 163 -1.37 -4.26 -9.95
CA TYR A 163 -0.89 -5.63 -9.72
C TYR A 163 -0.35 -6.30 -10.99
N ASP A 164 -0.98 -6.09 -12.15
CA ASP A 164 -0.47 -6.62 -13.43
C ASP A 164 0.92 -6.06 -13.77
N LEU A 165 1.17 -4.78 -13.46
CA LEU A 165 2.48 -4.16 -13.71
C LEU A 165 3.55 -4.77 -12.81
N ALA A 166 3.22 -5.03 -11.54
CA ALA A 166 4.11 -5.71 -10.60
C ALA A 166 4.39 -7.17 -11.01
N GLU A 167 3.36 -7.91 -11.45
CA GLU A 167 3.52 -9.26 -11.99
C GLU A 167 4.51 -9.29 -13.16
N ILE A 168 4.41 -8.31 -14.06
CA ILE A 168 5.33 -8.20 -15.20
C ILE A 168 6.74 -7.83 -14.73
N MET A 169 6.89 -6.94 -13.75
CA MET A 169 8.20 -6.63 -13.18
C MET A 169 8.88 -7.88 -12.60
N VAL A 170 8.14 -8.74 -11.88
CA VAL A 170 8.67 -10.03 -11.40
C VAL A 170 9.08 -10.94 -12.57
N GLN A 171 8.26 -11.03 -13.62
CA GLN A 171 8.59 -11.79 -14.84
C GLN A 171 9.81 -11.24 -15.59
N HIS A 172 10.05 -9.94 -15.46
CA HIS A 172 11.19 -9.26 -16.07
C HIS A 172 12.49 -9.45 -15.27
N ILE A 173 12.48 -10.04 -14.07
CA ILE A 173 13.74 -10.35 -13.36
C ILE A 173 14.61 -11.22 -14.27
N VAL A 174 15.87 -10.78 -14.49
CA VAL A 174 16.75 -11.46 -15.44
C VAL A 174 17.06 -12.89 -15.00
N LYS A 175 17.09 -13.80 -15.97
CA LYS A 175 17.26 -15.24 -15.71
C LYS A 175 18.55 -15.59 -14.97
N ASP A 176 19.61 -14.79 -15.17
CA ASP A 176 20.92 -15.01 -14.55
C ASP A 176 20.92 -14.77 -13.03
N ASP A 177 19.94 -14.03 -12.51
CA ASP A 177 19.79 -13.77 -11.08
C ASP A 177 18.93 -14.82 -10.39
N LEU A 178 17.99 -15.46 -11.10
CA LEU A 178 17.05 -16.45 -10.54
C LEU A 178 17.72 -17.55 -9.69
N PRO A 179 18.87 -18.15 -10.08
CA PRO A 179 19.52 -19.19 -9.27
C PRO A 179 20.02 -18.71 -7.90
N ARG A 180 20.10 -17.40 -7.68
CA ARG A 180 20.60 -16.77 -6.44
C ARG A 180 19.46 -16.27 -5.55
N LEU A 181 18.24 -16.26 -6.06
CA LEU A 181 17.05 -15.78 -5.35
C LEU A 181 16.37 -16.94 -4.63
N SER A 182 15.81 -16.66 -3.46
CA SER A 182 15.02 -17.67 -2.76
C SER A 182 13.66 -17.86 -3.45
N GLU A 183 13.08 -19.06 -3.35
CA GLU A 183 11.71 -19.30 -3.85
C GLU A 183 10.68 -18.42 -3.14
N GLN A 184 10.93 -18.08 -1.88
CA GLN A 184 10.07 -17.18 -1.10
C GLN A 184 10.08 -15.76 -1.69
N ASP A 185 11.24 -15.23 -2.06
CA ASP A 185 11.35 -13.90 -2.67
C ASP A 185 10.60 -13.82 -4.01
N LEU A 186 10.51 -14.93 -4.75
CA LEU A 186 9.77 -15.02 -6.01
C LEU A 186 8.26 -15.24 -5.81
N GLY A 187 7.81 -15.47 -4.57
CA GLY A 187 6.42 -15.67 -4.21
C GLY A 187 5.62 -14.37 -4.08
N GLU A 188 4.32 -14.52 -3.77
CA GLU A 188 3.39 -13.39 -3.62
C GLU A 188 3.87 -12.38 -2.56
N LYS A 189 4.31 -12.87 -1.40
CA LYS A 189 4.80 -12.05 -0.28
C LYS A 189 6.25 -11.56 -0.42
N GLY A 190 6.93 -11.92 -1.50
CA GLY A 190 8.27 -11.44 -1.82
C GLY A 190 8.24 -10.19 -2.69
N TYR A 191 8.87 -10.27 -3.86
CA TYR A 191 8.96 -9.19 -4.82
C TYR A 191 7.61 -8.71 -5.31
N LEU A 192 6.64 -9.61 -5.48
CA LEU A 192 5.34 -9.25 -6.08
C LEU A 192 4.59 -8.23 -5.21
N ASN A 193 4.40 -8.50 -3.91
CA ASN A 193 3.74 -7.56 -3.01
C ASN A 193 4.50 -6.23 -2.94
N THR A 194 5.82 -6.32 -2.74
CA THR A 194 6.69 -5.14 -2.61
C THR A 194 6.64 -4.25 -3.86
N PHE A 195 6.77 -4.83 -5.07
CA PHE A 195 6.69 -4.08 -6.32
C PHE A 195 5.30 -3.47 -6.52
N ASN A 196 4.24 -4.19 -6.13
CA ASN A 196 2.88 -3.69 -6.23
C ASN A 196 2.65 -2.48 -5.31
N HIS A 197 3.04 -2.54 -4.04
CA HIS A 197 2.93 -1.42 -3.10
C HIS A 197 3.70 -0.18 -3.59
N ILE A 198 4.97 -0.36 -3.95
CA ILE A 198 5.82 0.74 -4.43
C ILE A 198 5.30 1.34 -5.73
N THR A 199 4.94 0.49 -6.71
CA THR A 199 4.45 0.95 -8.01
C THR A 199 3.11 1.68 -7.85
N ALA A 200 2.17 1.11 -7.09
CA ALA A 200 0.86 1.71 -6.88
C ALA A 200 0.98 3.08 -6.18
N GLN A 201 1.78 3.18 -5.12
CA GLN A 201 2.00 4.42 -4.38
C GLN A 201 2.76 5.47 -5.21
N ALA A 202 3.69 5.05 -6.07
CA ALA A 202 4.34 5.95 -7.01
C ALA A 202 3.33 6.57 -7.97
N PHE A 203 2.41 5.79 -8.55
CA PHE A 203 1.33 6.32 -9.41
C PHE A 203 0.38 7.24 -8.63
N MET A 204 -0.06 6.82 -7.45
CA MET A 204 -0.98 7.63 -6.65
C MET A 204 -0.37 8.99 -6.30
N THR A 205 0.89 9.00 -5.90
CA THR A 205 1.61 10.21 -5.51
C THR A 205 1.90 11.11 -6.70
N SER A 206 2.38 10.54 -7.81
CA SER A 206 2.75 11.33 -8.99
C SER A 206 1.55 11.92 -9.74
N VAL A 207 0.41 11.22 -9.74
CA VAL A 207 -0.78 11.61 -10.50
C VAL A 207 -1.78 12.39 -9.67
N PHE A 208 -1.92 12.12 -8.36
CA PHE A 208 -2.95 12.73 -7.53
C PHE A 208 -2.36 13.66 -6.48
N SER A 209 -1.63 13.09 -5.52
CA SER A 209 -0.80 13.79 -4.52
C SER A 209 -0.30 12.77 -3.50
N GLU A 210 0.75 13.12 -2.76
CA GLU A 210 1.19 12.39 -1.58
C GLU A 210 0.07 12.24 -0.54
N GLU A 211 -0.65 13.32 -0.20
CA GLU A 211 -1.74 13.30 0.80
C GLU A 211 -2.86 12.31 0.44
N VAL A 212 -3.18 12.16 -0.85
CA VAL A 212 -4.17 11.17 -1.31
C VAL A 212 -3.60 9.75 -1.27
N ALA A 213 -2.33 9.57 -1.62
CA ALA A 213 -1.64 8.29 -1.62
C ALA A 213 -1.51 7.72 -0.19
N ASP A 214 -1.08 8.57 0.73
CA ASP A 214 -0.99 8.34 2.18
C ASP A 214 -2.35 7.94 2.76
N PHE A 215 -3.39 8.73 2.48
CA PHE A 215 -4.74 8.41 2.92
C PHE A 215 -5.25 7.05 2.40
N VAL A 216 -4.92 6.68 1.16
CA VAL A 216 -5.30 5.36 0.61
C VAL A 216 -4.54 4.23 1.30
N ALA A 217 -3.25 4.44 1.62
CA ALA A 217 -2.45 3.50 2.41
C ALA A 217 -3.08 3.29 3.80
N ASP A 218 -3.33 4.35 4.55
CA ASP A 218 -3.88 4.27 5.91
C ASP A 218 -5.21 3.52 5.97
N VAL A 219 -6.13 3.84 5.05
CA VAL A 219 -7.43 3.19 4.94
C VAL A 219 -7.30 1.69 4.64
N HIS A 220 -6.27 1.30 3.89
CA HIS A 220 -5.95 -0.07 3.56
C HIS A 220 -5.38 -0.82 4.77
N GLU A 221 -4.34 -0.27 5.42
CA GLU A 221 -3.68 -0.92 6.55
C GLU A 221 -4.62 -1.07 7.75
N LEU A 222 -5.41 -0.04 8.07
CA LEU A 222 -6.43 -0.10 9.15
C LEU A 222 -7.53 -1.13 8.88
N TYR A 223 -7.79 -1.46 7.60
CA TYR A 223 -8.75 -2.51 7.27
C TYR A 223 -8.16 -3.90 7.45
N ASN A 224 -6.89 -4.08 7.12
CA ASN A 224 -6.20 -5.36 7.23
C ASN A 224 -5.91 -5.70 8.69
N MET A 225 -5.35 -4.75 9.45
CA MET A 225 -4.95 -4.97 10.83
C MET A 225 -5.07 -3.68 11.67
N PRO A 226 -6.24 -3.41 12.27
CA PRO A 226 -6.40 -2.22 13.12
C PRO A 226 -5.49 -2.26 14.37
N GLU A 227 -5.02 -3.43 14.81
CA GLU A 227 -4.12 -3.57 15.95
C GLU A 227 -2.77 -2.87 15.74
N LEU A 228 -2.38 -2.57 14.50
CA LEU A 228 -1.13 -1.91 14.13
C LEU A 228 -0.90 -0.59 14.87
N ILE A 229 -1.95 0.16 15.21
CA ILE A 229 -1.84 1.47 15.89
C ILE A 229 -1.66 1.35 17.41
N THR A 230 -1.86 0.16 17.97
CA THR A 230 -1.77 -0.10 19.41
C THR A 230 -0.62 -1.02 19.79
N GLY A 231 -0.22 -1.90 18.87
CA GLY A 231 0.76 -2.97 19.12
C GLY A 231 0.18 -4.17 19.88
N ASN A 232 -1.12 -4.17 20.18
CA ASN A 232 -1.78 -5.26 20.92
C ASN A 232 -2.21 -6.36 19.95
N PHE A 233 -1.29 -7.25 19.61
CA PHE A 233 -1.55 -8.39 18.74
C PHE A 233 -1.89 -9.65 19.55
N THR A 234 -2.69 -10.54 18.97
CA THR A 234 -2.82 -11.91 19.50
C THR A 234 -1.59 -12.74 19.13
N VAL A 235 -1.36 -13.85 19.83
CA VAL A 235 -0.29 -14.80 19.51
C VAL A 235 -0.44 -15.29 18.07
N GLU A 236 -1.66 -15.61 17.65
CA GLU A 236 -1.94 -16.08 16.30
C GLU A 236 -1.60 -15.02 15.23
N GLN A 237 -1.83 -13.73 15.52
CA GLN A 237 -1.45 -12.64 14.61
C GLN A 237 0.08 -12.49 14.53
N ILE A 238 0.79 -12.64 15.65
CA ILE A 238 2.26 -12.56 15.68
C ILE A 238 2.89 -13.73 14.92
N GLU A 239 2.32 -14.93 15.05
CA GLU A 239 2.80 -16.15 14.39
C GLU A 239 2.38 -16.24 12.91
N ASP A 240 1.36 -15.49 12.47
CA ASP A 240 1.01 -15.37 11.06
C ASP A 240 2.04 -14.52 10.33
N PHE A 241 3.05 -15.17 9.77
CA PHE A 241 4.09 -14.47 9.05
C PHE A 241 3.59 -13.85 7.74
N GLU A 242 2.59 -14.44 7.08
CA GLU A 242 2.15 -14.00 5.75
C GLU A 242 1.18 -12.82 5.81
N ASN A 243 0.37 -12.69 6.87
CA ASN A 243 -0.63 -11.63 6.98
C ASN A 243 -0.61 -10.93 8.35
N GLY A 244 0.41 -11.20 9.17
CA GLY A 244 0.59 -10.64 10.49
C GLY A 244 1.20 -9.23 10.49
N PRO A 245 1.64 -8.74 11.66
CA PRO A 245 2.10 -7.36 11.81
C PRO A 245 3.35 -7.05 10.99
N VAL A 246 4.21 -8.03 10.74
CA VAL A 246 5.44 -7.82 9.94
C VAL A 246 5.11 -7.50 8.48
N ASP A 247 4.17 -8.24 7.87
CA ASP A 247 3.70 -8.00 6.50
C ASP A 247 3.17 -6.57 6.36
N ASN A 248 2.21 -6.21 7.22
CA ASN A 248 1.58 -4.90 7.16
C ASN A 248 2.57 -3.75 7.47
N TYR A 249 3.51 -3.93 8.42
CA TYR A 249 4.54 -2.90 8.67
C TYR A 249 5.57 -2.79 7.54
N VAL A 250 5.89 -3.88 6.85
CA VAL A 250 6.71 -3.85 5.63
C VAL A 250 5.97 -3.09 4.53
N ASP A 251 4.67 -3.34 4.36
CA ASP A 251 3.84 -2.65 3.38
C ASP A 251 3.74 -1.14 3.66
N MET A 252 3.59 -0.74 4.93
CA MET A 252 3.66 0.66 5.34
C MET A 252 4.99 1.33 4.92
N ILE A 253 6.15 0.71 5.21
CA ILE A 253 7.45 1.26 4.80
C ILE A 253 7.60 1.32 3.27
N ASN A 254 7.17 0.26 2.58
CA ASN A 254 7.23 0.21 1.12
C ASN A 254 6.27 1.22 0.47
N ASN A 255 5.15 1.53 1.11
CA ASN A 255 4.24 2.57 0.66
C ASN A 255 4.96 3.93 0.66
N GLU A 256 5.64 4.30 1.76
CA GLU A 256 6.39 5.56 1.85
C GLU A 256 7.47 5.67 0.77
N TRP A 257 8.24 4.61 0.55
CA TRP A 257 9.24 4.60 -0.53
C TRP A 257 8.60 4.74 -1.91
N GLY A 258 7.44 4.12 -2.13
CA GLY A 258 6.65 4.31 -3.34
C GLY A 258 6.22 5.77 -3.52
N GLN A 259 5.81 6.45 -2.46
CA GLN A 259 5.47 7.87 -2.51
C GLN A 259 6.69 8.72 -2.87
N GLU A 260 7.85 8.47 -2.26
CA GLU A 260 9.11 9.15 -2.59
C GLU A 260 9.51 8.96 -4.06
N GLN A 261 9.38 7.73 -4.59
CA GLN A 261 9.58 7.48 -6.02
C GLN A 261 8.56 8.26 -6.87
N GLY A 262 7.30 8.29 -6.46
CA GLY A 262 6.25 9.06 -7.14
C GLY A 262 6.56 10.55 -7.24
N LYS A 263 7.06 11.18 -6.16
CA LYS A 263 7.50 12.59 -6.18
C LYS A 263 8.62 12.82 -7.19
N MET A 264 9.66 11.99 -7.14
CA MET A 264 10.81 12.09 -8.04
C MET A 264 10.40 11.91 -9.52
N LEU A 265 9.55 10.93 -9.80
CA LEU A 265 9.07 10.66 -11.16
C LEU A 265 8.13 11.76 -11.66
N ALA A 266 7.28 12.30 -10.80
CA ALA A 266 6.42 13.43 -11.13
C ALA A 266 7.24 14.65 -11.57
N GLU A 267 8.30 14.97 -10.83
CA GLU A 267 9.21 16.06 -11.19
C GLU A 267 9.95 15.76 -12.51
N LYS A 268 10.56 14.57 -12.63
CA LYS A 268 11.34 14.15 -13.81
C LYS A 268 10.52 14.23 -15.11
N TYR A 269 9.30 13.72 -15.08
CA TYR A 269 8.43 13.62 -16.25
C TYR A 269 7.39 14.74 -16.35
N LYS A 270 7.38 15.68 -15.40
CA LYS A 270 6.40 16.77 -15.31
C LYS A 270 4.97 16.24 -15.31
N ILE A 271 4.72 15.22 -14.49
CA ILE A 271 3.40 14.60 -14.37
C ILE A 271 2.49 15.56 -13.60
N THR A 272 1.29 15.72 -14.13
CA THR A 272 0.21 16.56 -13.63
C THR A 272 -1.11 15.82 -13.82
N ARG A 273 -2.21 16.38 -13.30
CA ARG A 273 -3.56 15.85 -13.52
C ARG A 273 -3.93 15.81 -15.00
N GLU A 274 -3.38 16.72 -15.80
CA GLU A 274 -3.64 16.89 -17.22
C GLU A 274 -2.68 16.09 -18.11
N THR A 275 -1.79 15.29 -17.52
CA THR A 275 -0.82 14.50 -18.29
C THR A 275 -1.53 13.46 -19.14
N VAL A 276 -1.35 13.58 -20.46
CA VAL A 276 -1.73 12.54 -21.42
C VAL A 276 -0.64 11.48 -21.43
N TRP A 277 -0.98 10.29 -20.96
CA TRP A 277 -0.07 9.16 -20.92
C TRP A 277 0.13 8.60 -22.32
N THR A 278 1.38 8.30 -22.66
CA THR A 278 1.76 7.63 -23.91
C THR A 278 2.50 6.34 -23.58
N PRO A 279 2.58 5.36 -24.51
CA PRO A 279 3.38 4.16 -24.28
C PRO A 279 4.85 4.46 -23.99
N ALA A 280 5.40 5.53 -24.57
CA ALA A 280 6.76 5.98 -24.30
C ALA A 280 6.92 6.49 -22.86
N LEU A 281 6.01 7.37 -22.41
CA LEU A 281 6.03 7.89 -21.05
C LEU A 281 5.84 6.77 -20.01
N LEU A 282 4.85 5.91 -20.19
CA LEU A 282 4.59 4.82 -19.23
C LEU A 282 5.77 3.85 -19.17
N ARG A 283 6.38 3.51 -20.32
CA ARG A 283 7.58 2.68 -20.37
C ARG A 283 8.71 3.33 -19.56
N ASP A 284 9.02 4.60 -19.81
CA ASP A 284 10.12 5.29 -19.12
C ASP A 284 9.89 5.38 -17.61
N TYR A 285 8.66 5.69 -17.23
CA TYR A 285 8.22 5.70 -15.83
C TYR A 285 8.43 4.35 -15.14
N LEU A 286 8.00 3.24 -15.75
CA LEU A 286 8.13 1.91 -15.17
C LEU A 286 9.57 1.38 -15.19
N ASN A 287 10.37 1.74 -16.19
CA ASN A 287 11.78 1.37 -16.25
C ASN A 287 12.61 2.10 -15.18
N ASP A 288 12.24 3.31 -14.79
CA ASP A 288 12.85 3.97 -13.62
C ASP A 288 12.48 3.28 -12.31
N ILE A 289 11.23 2.81 -12.17
CA ILE A 289 10.82 2.00 -11.01
C ILE A 289 11.60 0.67 -10.99
N GLN A 290 11.76 -0.02 -12.12
CA GLN A 290 12.63 -1.20 -12.21
C GLN A 290 14.08 -0.87 -11.85
N SER A 291 14.59 0.30 -12.25
CA SER A 291 15.95 0.73 -11.89
C SER A 291 16.09 0.95 -10.38
N TYR A 292 15.06 1.51 -9.74
CA TYR A 292 14.99 1.63 -8.29
C TYR A 292 14.99 0.26 -7.60
N HIS A 293 14.17 -0.68 -8.06
CA HIS A 293 14.17 -2.06 -7.55
C HIS A 293 15.50 -2.76 -7.79
N SER A 294 16.13 -2.53 -8.94
CA SER A 294 17.40 -3.11 -9.31
C SER A 294 18.50 -2.70 -8.34
N TRP A 295 18.58 -1.39 -8.06
CA TRP A 295 19.50 -0.86 -7.06
C TRP A 295 19.18 -1.37 -5.66
N THR A 296 17.91 -1.40 -5.27
CA THR A 296 17.49 -1.79 -3.92
C THR A 296 17.77 -3.26 -3.62
N PHE A 297 17.46 -4.14 -4.58
CA PHE A 297 17.51 -5.59 -4.37
C PHE A 297 18.70 -6.27 -5.02
N GLN A 298 19.53 -5.52 -5.75
CA GLN A 298 20.71 -6.02 -6.47
C GLN A 298 20.34 -7.12 -7.49
N ILE A 299 19.24 -6.89 -8.22
CA ILE A 299 18.73 -7.77 -9.28
C ILE A 299 18.59 -7.00 -10.59
N GLY A 300 18.79 -7.66 -11.73
CA GLY A 300 18.57 -7.09 -13.05
C GLY A 300 17.14 -7.26 -13.54
N PHE A 301 16.73 -6.39 -14.47
CA PHE A 301 15.45 -6.49 -15.16
C PHE A 301 15.60 -6.44 -16.68
N GLU A 302 14.79 -7.22 -17.38
CA GLU A 302 14.43 -6.93 -18.76
C GLU A 302 13.54 -5.66 -18.79
N PRO A 303 13.87 -4.65 -19.61
CA PRO A 303 13.13 -3.40 -19.61
C PRO A 303 11.78 -3.55 -20.30
N PHE A 304 10.77 -2.81 -19.81
CA PHE A 304 9.52 -2.60 -20.54
C PHE A 304 9.78 -1.95 -21.90
N ARG A 305 8.90 -2.25 -22.85
CA ARG A 305 8.91 -1.73 -24.22
C ARG A 305 7.59 -1.04 -24.53
N THR A 306 7.63 -0.05 -25.41
CA THR A 306 6.42 0.68 -25.85
C THR A 306 5.43 -0.20 -26.62
N THR A 307 5.89 -1.37 -27.09
CA THR A 307 5.09 -2.36 -27.84
C THR A 307 4.46 -3.41 -26.94
N ASP A 308 4.78 -3.43 -25.64
CA ASP A 308 4.22 -4.43 -24.74
C ASP A 308 2.71 -4.20 -24.61
N GLU A 309 1.92 -5.28 -24.77
CA GLU A 309 0.47 -5.15 -24.78
C GLU A 309 -0.03 -4.51 -23.47
N LYS A 310 0.53 -4.92 -22.34
CA LYS A 310 0.15 -4.40 -21.02
C LYS A 310 0.45 -2.91 -20.86
N ILE A 311 1.51 -2.40 -21.47
CA ILE A 311 1.80 -0.96 -21.52
C ILE A 311 0.72 -0.24 -22.32
N ILE A 312 0.41 -0.71 -23.52
CA ILE A 312 -0.60 -0.10 -24.40
C ILE A 312 -1.97 -0.09 -23.70
N ARG A 313 -2.36 -1.19 -23.05
CA ARG A 313 -3.63 -1.32 -22.33
C ARG A 313 -3.69 -0.37 -21.13
N PHE A 314 -2.65 -0.34 -20.30
CA PHE A 314 -2.63 0.50 -19.12
C PHE A 314 -2.61 1.99 -19.47
N VAL A 315 -1.92 2.38 -20.56
CA VAL A 315 -1.99 3.74 -21.11
C VAL A 315 -3.42 4.12 -21.51
N GLY A 316 -4.11 3.23 -22.25
CA GLY A 316 -5.50 3.47 -22.62
C GLY A 316 -6.40 3.67 -21.40
N LYS A 317 -6.21 2.82 -20.38
CA LYS A 317 -6.95 2.90 -19.13
C LYS A 317 -6.68 4.18 -18.36
N ILE A 318 -5.42 4.55 -18.13
CA ILE A 318 -5.08 5.72 -17.30
C ILE A 318 -5.62 7.00 -17.94
N ASN A 319 -5.50 7.16 -19.25
CA ASN A 319 -6.09 8.30 -19.96
C ASN A 319 -7.62 8.29 -19.82
N GLN A 320 -8.27 7.16 -20.04
CA GLN A 320 -9.73 7.06 -19.90
C GLN A 320 -10.20 7.36 -18.46
N VAL A 321 -9.45 6.93 -17.45
CA VAL A 321 -9.78 7.19 -16.05
C VAL A 321 -9.62 8.67 -15.70
N LEU A 322 -8.57 9.32 -16.21
CA LEU A 322 -8.27 10.73 -15.92
C LEU A 322 -9.12 11.70 -16.76
N GLU A 323 -9.60 11.30 -17.94
CA GLU A 323 -10.48 12.12 -18.81
C GLU A 323 -11.92 12.28 -18.28
N VAL A 324 -12.36 11.44 -17.33
CA VAL A 324 -13.74 11.45 -16.80
C VAL A 324 -14.00 12.60 -15.80
N ASP A 325 -13.15 13.63 -15.79
CA ASP A 325 -13.24 14.76 -14.86
C ASP A 325 -14.30 15.82 -15.21
#